data_AF-A0A4S3LF22-F1
#
_entry.id   AF-A0A4S3LF22-F1
#
_cell.length_a   1.000
_cell.length_b   1.000
_cell.length_c   1.000
_cell.angle_alpha   90.00
_cell.angle_beta   90.00
_cell.angle_gamma   90.00
#
_symmetry.space_group_name_H-M   'P 1'
#
loop_
_entity.id
_entity.type
_entity.pdbx_description
1 polymer ?
#
loop_
_entity_poly.entity_id
_entity_poly.type
_entity_poly.pdbx_seq_one_letter_code
_entity_poly.pdbx_strand_id
1 'polypeptide(L)'
;MPALLMSLLLSLPLMAGAAPTEDQLKQELKQAEANKEMANQAQVVEALQSALNWLNEAKVSAGRTAEYQKVIDDFPKLTQSLRQELQNQPEKPPAISTDLSSAELDQQILQISSQQLEETRQLRQEQDRSRDISDSLSQIPQQQSEARNALGDIDQRIQSATAAATSSILAQAQLSALQAESAARKAKVDELELAQLSSNNRQELSRMRADLYKKRADYLDQQLQALRNTLNNQRQREAEQALEKTELLAEQSGELPHSISQQLQSNRELSLALNQQAQRMDLISSQQRQAAAQTQQKRQAINTIREQAQWLGASNLLGETLRAQVSRLPDMPKPQQLDRDMGQLRVQRLHYEDLLDKQAVYRQGRQDDGKPLTAAQQKILDAQLRTQRDLLNSLLSGCDTQILELTKLK
;
A
#
# COMPACT_ATOMS: atom_id res chain seq x y z
N MET A 1 90.63 2.06 9.94
CA MET A 1 90.20 1.90 11.35
C MET A 1 90.07 3.30 11.96
N PRO A 2 88.96 3.70 12.63
CA PRO A 2 87.53 3.34 12.57
C PRO A 2 86.69 4.51 11.95
N ALA A 3 85.53 4.32 11.29
CA ALA A 3 84.17 4.08 11.79
C ALA A 3 83.62 5.12 12.80
N LEU A 4 82.68 5.96 12.36
CA LEU A 4 81.50 6.30 13.17
C LEU A 4 80.26 6.55 12.28
N LEU A 5 79.15 6.01 12.77
CA LEU A 5 77.89 5.69 12.13
C LEU A 5 76.82 6.76 12.46
N MET A 6 75.83 6.87 11.57
CA MET A 6 74.41 7.15 11.83
C MET A 6 73.99 8.42 12.60
N SER A 7 73.24 9.28 11.91
CA SER A 7 71.86 9.60 12.32
C SER A 7 71.06 10.15 11.13
N LEU A 8 70.32 9.29 10.44
CA LEU A 8 69.18 9.73 9.63
C LEU A 8 67.93 9.04 10.21
N LEU A 9 67.21 9.79 11.03
CA LEU A 9 65.87 9.46 11.50
C LEU A 9 64.92 9.51 10.31
N LEU A 10 64.72 8.37 9.64
CA LEU A 10 63.55 8.15 8.79
C LEU A 10 62.39 7.79 9.71
N SER A 11 61.48 8.74 9.87
CA SER A 11 60.12 8.54 10.36
C SER A 11 59.41 7.51 9.48
N LEU A 12 59.40 6.26 9.92
CA LEU A 12 58.46 5.26 9.41
C LEU A 12 57.06 5.62 9.93
N PRO A 13 56.03 5.70 9.08
CA PRO A 13 54.67 5.67 9.58
C PRO A 13 54.43 4.29 10.21
N LEU A 14 54.03 4.27 11.48
CA LEU A 14 53.35 3.10 12.06
C LEU A 14 52.06 2.88 11.27
N MET A 15 52.11 2.06 10.22
CA MET A 15 50.91 1.51 9.58
C MET A 15 50.42 0.36 10.46
N ALA A 16 49.68 0.71 11.51
CA ALA A 16 48.72 -0.22 12.10
C ALA A 16 47.66 -0.52 11.01
N GLY A 17 47.30 -1.79 10.84
CA GLY A 17 46.55 -2.30 9.69
C GLY A 17 45.19 -1.65 9.47
N ALA A 18 45.15 -0.61 8.64
CA ALA A 18 43.93 -0.02 8.10
C ALA A 18 43.61 -0.69 6.77
N ALA A 19 42.33 -1.02 6.55
CA ALA A 19 41.89 -1.59 5.27
C ALA A 19 42.19 -0.63 4.10
N PRO A 20 42.58 -1.14 2.93
CA PRO A 20 42.86 -0.32 1.76
C PRO A 20 41.61 0.43 1.30
N THR A 21 41.80 1.62 0.73
CA THR A 21 40.68 2.43 0.22
C THR A 21 40.19 1.89 -1.13
N GLU A 22 38.92 2.13 -1.43
CA GLU A 22 38.31 1.69 -2.71
C GLU A 22 39.06 2.25 -3.93
N ASP A 23 39.48 3.52 -3.87
CA ASP A 23 40.21 4.16 -4.96
C ASP A 23 41.59 3.52 -5.18
N GLN A 24 42.29 3.17 -4.10
CA GLN A 24 43.56 2.44 -4.16
C GLN A 24 43.36 1.07 -4.82
N LEU A 25 42.38 0.29 -4.38
CA LEU A 25 42.11 -1.04 -4.96
C LEU A 25 41.69 -0.98 -6.43
N LYS A 26 40.88 0.02 -6.83
CA LYS A 26 40.52 0.22 -8.24
C LYS A 26 41.72 0.57 -9.10
N GLN A 27 42.65 1.36 -8.58
CA GLN A 27 43.88 1.70 -9.28
C GLN A 27 44.79 0.47 -9.42
N GLU A 28 44.99 -0.28 -8.36
CA GLU A 28 45.76 -1.54 -8.36
C GLU A 28 45.14 -2.57 -9.31
N LEU A 29 43.82 -2.71 -9.33
CA LEU A 29 43.11 -3.60 -10.23
C LEU A 29 43.38 -3.24 -11.70
N LYS A 30 43.25 -1.96 -12.07
CA LYS A 30 43.55 -1.50 -13.43
C LYS A 30 45.00 -1.75 -13.83
N GLN A 31 45.94 -1.57 -12.90
CA GLN A 31 47.37 -1.85 -13.15
C GLN A 31 47.63 -3.34 -13.32
N ALA A 32 46.99 -4.19 -12.51
CA ALA A 32 47.09 -5.64 -12.61
C ALA A 32 46.48 -6.16 -13.93
N GLU A 33 45.33 -5.64 -14.35
CA GLU A 33 44.69 -6.00 -15.63
C GLU A 33 45.51 -5.56 -16.85
N ALA A 34 46.17 -4.41 -16.78
CA ALA A 34 47.01 -3.89 -17.86
C ALA A 34 48.33 -4.65 -18.03
N ASN A 35 48.87 -5.24 -16.97
CA ASN A 35 50.18 -5.91 -16.99
C ASN A 35 50.07 -7.42 -17.27
N LYS A 36 50.06 -7.79 -18.56
CA LYS A 36 49.97 -9.17 -19.04
C LYS A 36 51.16 -10.07 -18.69
N GLU A 37 52.28 -9.50 -18.28
CA GLU A 37 53.49 -10.24 -17.90
C GLU A 37 53.58 -10.48 -16.38
N MET A 38 52.58 -10.03 -15.62
CA MET A 38 52.53 -10.19 -14.18
C MET A 38 52.37 -11.67 -13.79
N ALA A 39 53.27 -12.15 -12.92
CA ALA A 39 53.14 -13.47 -12.32
C ALA A 39 51.85 -13.56 -11.49
N ASN A 40 51.09 -14.63 -11.68
CA ASN A 40 49.80 -14.87 -11.02
C ASN A 40 48.74 -13.77 -11.26
N GLN A 41 48.80 -13.07 -12.40
CA GLN A 41 47.91 -11.96 -12.75
C GLN A 41 46.42 -12.24 -12.45
N ALA A 42 45.90 -13.39 -12.87
CA ALA A 42 44.49 -13.76 -12.67
C ALA A 42 44.10 -13.82 -11.18
N GLN A 43 44.96 -14.39 -10.33
CA GLN A 43 44.71 -14.52 -8.89
C GLN A 43 44.84 -13.17 -8.18
N VAL A 44 45.73 -12.29 -8.64
CA VAL A 44 45.85 -10.91 -8.15
C VAL A 44 44.58 -10.13 -8.46
N VAL A 45 44.10 -10.20 -9.71
CA VAL A 45 42.87 -9.54 -10.16
C VAL A 45 41.66 -10.05 -9.36
N GLU A 46 41.54 -11.36 -9.16
CA GLU A 46 40.47 -11.97 -8.36
C GLU A 46 40.49 -11.50 -6.89
N ALA A 47 41.67 -11.46 -6.26
CA ALA A 47 41.82 -10.99 -4.89
C ALA A 47 41.42 -9.51 -4.74
N LEU A 48 41.82 -8.65 -5.68
CA LEU A 48 41.46 -7.23 -5.70
C LEU A 48 39.97 -7.01 -5.97
N GLN A 49 39.36 -7.78 -6.88
CA GLN A 49 37.90 -7.74 -7.11
C GLN A 49 37.12 -8.19 -5.87
N SER A 50 37.57 -9.26 -5.20
CA SER A 50 37.01 -9.72 -3.94
C SER A 50 37.10 -8.64 -2.85
N ALA A 51 38.26 -7.99 -2.72
CA ALA A 51 38.45 -6.87 -1.79
C ALA A 51 37.44 -5.72 -2.04
N LEU A 52 37.23 -5.35 -3.30
CA LEU A 52 36.24 -4.33 -3.67
C LEU A 52 34.80 -4.73 -3.32
N ASN A 53 34.44 -6.00 -3.53
CA ASN A 53 33.12 -6.52 -3.16
C ASN A 53 32.90 -6.44 -1.64
N TRP A 54 33.90 -6.84 -0.84
CA TRP A 54 33.82 -6.73 0.61
C TRP A 54 33.71 -5.28 1.09
N LEU A 55 34.46 -4.35 0.49
CA LEU A 55 34.30 -2.92 0.82
C LEU A 55 32.89 -2.41 0.49
N ASN A 56 32.27 -2.90 -0.58
CA ASN A 56 30.88 -2.56 -0.90
C ASN A 56 29.90 -3.12 0.15
N GLU A 57 30.08 -4.37 0.59
CA GLU A 57 29.28 -4.94 1.68
C GLU A 57 29.44 -4.18 3.00
N ALA A 58 30.67 -3.73 3.30
CA ALA A 58 30.95 -2.88 4.46
C ALA A 58 30.17 -1.57 4.40
N LYS A 59 30.11 -0.93 3.22
CA LYS A 59 29.35 0.31 2.99
C LYS A 59 27.85 0.10 3.13
N VAL A 60 27.30 -0.99 2.58
CA VAL A 60 25.87 -1.33 2.72
C VAL A 60 25.52 -1.52 4.18
N SER A 61 26.34 -2.26 4.93
CA SER A 61 26.14 -2.50 6.36
C SER A 61 26.20 -1.18 7.14
N ALA A 62 27.23 -0.35 6.89
CA ALA A 62 27.37 0.97 7.52
C ALA A 62 26.18 1.91 7.22
N GLY A 63 25.62 1.86 6.01
CA GLY A 63 24.40 2.59 5.66
C GLY A 63 23.21 2.20 6.52
N ARG A 64 22.98 0.89 6.71
CA ARG A 64 21.92 0.37 7.58
C ARG A 64 22.16 0.71 9.05
N THR A 65 23.41 0.62 9.51
CA THR A 65 23.83 1.08 10.84
C THR A 65 23.43 2.54 11.08
N ALA A 66 23.69 3.42 10.10
CA ALA A 66 23.28 4.83 10.19
C ALA A 66 21.76 5.02 10.19
N GLU A 67 21.01 4.21 9.44
CA GLU A 67 19.53 4.23 9.49
C GLU A 67 19.00 3.83 10.88
N TYR A 68 19.55 2.76 11.47
CA TYR A 68 19.16 2.33 12.81
C TYR A 68 19.53 3.37 13.88
N GLN A 69 20.70 3.99 13.76
CA GLN A 69 21.12 5.06 14.65
C GLN A 69 20.17 6.26 14.57
N LYS A 70 19.81 6.69 13.35
CA LYS A 70 18.83 7.78 13.15
C LYS A 70 17.50 7.46 13.81
N VAL A 71 17.01 6.22 13.71
CA VAL A 71 15.78 5.83 14.39
C VAL A 71 15.92 5.97 15.90
N ILE A 72 17.05 5.59 16.48
CA ILE A 72 17.30 5.75 17.93
C ILE A 72 17.30 7.24 18.32
N ASP A 73 18.04 8.07 17.57
CA ASP A 73 18.21 9.48 17.87
C ASP A 73 16.90 10.28 17.72
N ASP A 74 16.13 10.00 16.66
CA ASP A 74 14.90 10.72 16.35
C ASP A 74 13.66 10.14 17.04
N PHE A 75 13.77 8.97 17.68
CA PHE A 75 12.64 8.26 18.31
C PHE A 75 11.78 9.15 19.23
N PRO A 76 12.36 9.96 20.15
CA PRO A 76 11.54 10.78 21.05
C PRO A 76 10.71 11.82 20.29
N LYS A 77 11.31 12.46 19.27
CA LYS A 77 10.64 13.48 18.45
C LYS A 77 9.53 12.88 17.60
N LEU A 78 9.82 11.77 16.92
CA LEU A 78 8.86 11.07 16.06
C LEU A 78 7.68 10.52 16.87
N THR A 79 7.95 9.98 18.05
CA THR A 79 6.91 9.48 18.96
C THR A 79 6.02 10.62 19.45
N GLN A 80 6.61 11.77 19.80
CA GLN A 80 5.84 12.93 20.23
C GLN A 80 4.96 13.48 19.10
N SER A 81 5.49 13.60 17.87
CA SER A 81 4.70 14.08 16.72
C SER A 81 3.56 13.12 16.39
N LEU A 82 3.82 11.80 16.37
CA LEU A 82 2.79 10.79 16.12
C LEU A 82 1.69 10.81 17.17
N ARG A 83 2.04 10.97 18.46
CA ARG A 83 1.05 11.10 19.54
C ARG A 83 0.19 12.36 19.36
N GLN A 84 0.79 13.48 18.99
CA GLN A 84 0.06 14.71 18.71
C GLN A 84 -0.88 14.55 17.50
N GLU A 85 -0.41 13.94 16.41
CA GLU A 85 -1.25 13.65 15.25
C GLU A 85 -2.42 12.72 15.60
N LEU A 86 -2.17 11.66 16.38
CA LEU A 86 -3.20 10.74 16.86
C LEU A 86 -4.25 11.45 17.72
N GLN A 87 -3.81 12.34 18.61
CA GLN A 87 -4.69 13.12 19.48
C GLN A 87 -5.51 14.15 18.71
N ASN A 88 -4.89 14.81 17.72
CA ASN A 88 -5.53 15.83 16.91
C ASN A 88 -6.41 15.26 15.78
N GLN A 89 -6.28 13.96 15.47
CA GLN A 89 -7.12 13.31 14.47
C GLN A 89 -8.59 13.27 14.96
N PRO A 90 -9.52 13.93 14.25
CA PRO A 90 -10.93 13.94 14.63
C PRO A 90 -11.54 12.53 14.60
N GLU A 91 -12.44 12.25 15.54
CA GLU A 91 -13.13 10.96 15.61
C GLU A 91 -14.27 10.81 14.61
N LYS A 92 -14.90 11.93 14.23
CA LYS A 92 -16.05 11.95 13.33
C LYS A 92 -15.89 13.07 12.30
N PRO A 93 -16.28 12.83 11.04
CA PRO A 93 -16.30 13.86 10.02
C PRO A 93 -17.35 14.93 10.34
N PRO A 94 -17.13 16.18 9.90
CA PRO A 94 -18.14 17.23 9.99
C PRO A 94 -19.38 16.84 9.17
N ALA A 95 -20.53 17.41 9.55
CA ALA A 95 -21.74 17.29 8.76
C ALA A 95 -21.51 17.87 7.36
N ILE A 96 -22.03 17.18 6.35
CA ILE A 96 -21.89 17.59 4.95
C ILE A 96 -22.98 18.61 4.64
N SER A 97 -22.60 19.71 4.00
CA SER A 97 -23.55 20.74 3.59
C SER A 97 -24.54 20.18 2.58
N THR A 98 -25.82 20.48 2.79
CA THR A 98 -26.90 20.16 1.85
C THR A 98 -26.97 21.11 0.66
N ASP A 99 -26.16 22.17 0.65
CA ASP A 99 -26.16 23.19 -0.41
C ASP A 99 -25.24 22.82 -1.58
N LEU A 100 -24.48 21.73 -1.45
CA LEU A 100 -23.62 21.21 -2.51
C LEU A 100 -24.47 20.64 -3.65
N SER A 101 -24.01 20.85 -4.87
CA SER A 101 -24.59 20.22 -6.06
C SER A 101 -24.21 18.75 -6.14
N SER A 102 -25.04 17.94 -6.83
CA SER A 102 -24.76 16.53 -7.09
C SER A 102 -23.38 16.30 -7.73
N ALA A 103 -22.95 17.18 -8.64
CA ALA A 103 -21.65 17.10 -9.28
C ALA A 103 -20.47 17.37 -8.31
N GLU A 104 -20.63 18.33 -7.39
CA GLU A 104 -19.62 18.61 -6.35
C GLU A 104 -19.52 17.46 -5.35
N LEU A 105 -20.65 16.86 -4.98
CA LEU A 105 -20.68 15.66 -4.12
C LEU A 105 -19.99 14.48 -4.80
N ASP A 106 -20.26 14.21 -6.08
CA ASP A 106 -19.60 13.16 -6.85
C ASP A 106 -18.07 13.37 -6.91
N GLN A 107 -17.63 14.60 -7.14
CA GLN A 107 -16.19 14.93 -7.15
C GLN A 107 -15.54 14.71 -5.78
N GLN A 108 -16.20 15.12 -4.69
CA GLN A 108 -15.70 14.90 -3.33
C GLN A 108 -15.63 13.41 -3.00
N ILE A 109 -16.64 12.61 -3.39
CA ILE A 109 -16.63 11.16 -3.18
C ILE A 109 -15.41 10.52 -3.85
N LEU A 110 -15.10 10.89 -5.10
CA LEU A 110 -13.92 10.37 -5.80
C LEU A 110 -12.61 10.77 -5.11
N GLN A 111 -12.48 12.04 -4.71
CA GLN A 111 -11.29 12.55 -4.05
C GLN A 111 -11.05 11.83 -2.71
N ILE A 112 -12.07 11.75 -1.87
CA ILE A 112 -11.95 11.12 -0.55
C ILE A 112 -11.75 9.60 -0.69
N SER A 113 -12.37 8.95 -1.69
CA SER A 113 -12.11 7.53 -1.96
C SER A 113 -10.64 7.30 -2.33
N SER A 114 -10.00 8.21 -3.07
CA SER A 114 -8.58 8.07 -3.41
C SER A 114 -7.68 8.21 -2.19
N GLN A 115 -8.00 9.15 -1.29
CA GLN A 115 -7.28 9.37 -0.04
C GLN A 115 -7.42 8.16 0.89
N GLN A 116 -8.64 7.60 1.03
CA GLN A 116 -8.88 6.42 1.86
C GLN A 116 -8.07 5.21 1.38
N LEU A 117 -7.97 5.01 0.07
CA LEU A 117 -7.16 3.94 -0.52
C LEU A 117 -5.67 4.11 -0.21
N GLU A 118 -5.16 5.33 -0.28
CA GLU A 118 -3.78 5.65 0.07
C GLU A 118 -3.49 5.38 1.55
N GLU A 119 -4.34 5.86 2.46
CA GLU A 119 -4.22 5.59 3.90
C GLU A 119 -4.26 4.08 4.20
N THR A 120 -5.13 3.34 3.51
CA THR A 120 -5.20 1.87 3.62
C THR A 120 -3.93 1.20 3.09
N ARG A 121 -3.31 1.73 2.03
CA ARG A 121 -2.03 1.24 1.50
C ARG A 121 -0.90 1.45 2.52
N GLN A 122 -0.82 2.65 3.09
CA GLN A 122 0.17 3.00 4.12
C GLN A 122 0.03 2.12 5.36
N LEU A 123 -1.21 1.88 5.81
CA LEU A 123 -1.49 0.95 6.90
C LEU A 123 -0.94 -0.46 6.61
N ARG A 124 -1.14 -1.00 5.40
CA ARG A 124 -0.61 -2.31 5.02
C ARG A 124 0.92 -2.31 5.03
N GLN A 125 1.54 -1.27 4.48
CA GLN A 125 2.99 -1.16 4.44
C GLN A 125 3.60 -1.14 5.85
N GLU A 126 3.01 -0.41 6.80
CA GLU A 126 3.49 -0.42 8.19
C GLU A 126 3.24 -1.76 8.88
N GLN A 127 2.12 -2.44 8.62
CA GLN A 127 1.90 -3.80 9.14
C GLN A 127 2.94 -4.79 8.62
N ASP A 128 3.28 -4.71 7.33
CA ASP A 128 4.29 -5.59 6.72
C ASP A 128 5.68 -5.24 7.26
N ARG A 129 6.00 -3.95 7.41
CA ARG A 129 7.24 -3.48 8.07
C ARG A 129 7.37 -4.02 9.49
N SER A 130 6.30 -3.97 10.28
CA SER A 130 6.30 -4.53 11.63
C SER A 130 6.58 -6.04 11.62
N ARG A 131 6.12 -6.78 10.61
CA ARG A 131 6.42 -8.20 10.46
C ARG A 131 7.88 -8.43 10.08
N ASP A 132 8.40 -7.68 9.12
CA ASP A 132 9.80 -7.78 8.70
C ASP A 132 10.75 -7.51 9.86
N ILE A 133 10.42 -6.54 10.73
CA ILE A 133 11.18 -6.27 11.95
C ILE A 133 11.16 -7.49 12.88
N SER A 134 9.99 -8.07 13.16
CA SER A 134 9.86 -9.25 14.03
C SER A 134 10.57 -10.49 13.46
N ASP A 135 10.42 -10.73 12.16
CA ASP A 135 11.07 -11.84 11.47
C ASP A 135 12.60 -11.65 11.51
N SER A 136 13.10 -10.43 11.26
CA SER A 136 14.54 -10.11 11.40
C SER A 136 15.04 -10.30 12.84
N LEU A 137 14.29 -9.85 13.84
CA LEU A 137 14.67 -9.94 15.26
C LEU A 137 14.89 -11.39 15.70
N SER A 138 14.09 -12.32 15.16
CA SER A 138 14.25 -13.75 15.44
C SER A 138 15.56 -14.35 14.92
N GLN A 139 16.15 -13.75 13.87
CA GLN A 139 17.37 -14.24 13.23
C GLN A 139 18.63 -13.54 13.71
N ILE A 140 18.51 -12.32 14.26
CA ILE A 140 19.66 -11.50 14.70
C ILE A 140 20.62 -12.26 15.64
N PRO A 141 20.18 -13.03 16.66
CA PRO A 141 21.11 -13.71 17.56
C PRO A 141 22.04 -14.70 16.83
N GLN A 142 21.48 -15.50 15.90
CA GLN A 142 22.27 -16.42 15.09
C GLN A 142 23.23 -15.64 14.17
N GLN A 143 22.73 -14.62 13.47
CA GLN A 143 23.53 -13.80 12.56
C GLN A 143 24.67 -13.07 13.29
N GLN A 144 24.45 -12.60 14.53
CA GLN A 144 25.49 -11.98 15.35
C GLN A 144 26.57 -12.99 15.72
N SER A 145 26.20 -14.21 16.13
CA SER A 145 27.17 -15.25 16.44
C SER A 145 28.00 -15.63 15.21
N GLU A 146 27.36 -15.81 14.06
CA GLU A 146 28.04 -16.14 12.80
C GLU A 146 28.99 -15.00 12.36
N ALA A 147 28.54 -13.75 12.42
CA ALA A 147 29.36 -12.59 12.06
C ALA A 147 30.57 -12.41 12.98
N ARG A 148 30.40 -12.61 14.30
CA ARG A 148 31.49 -12.52 15.28
C ARG A 148 32.52 -13.65 15.12
N ASN A 149 32.05 -14.88 14.89
CA ASN A 149 32.94 -16.01 14.63
C ASN A 149 33.76 -15.79 13.34
N ALA A 150 33.09 -15.38 12.25
CA ALA A 150 33.76 -15.07 10.99
C ALA A 150 34.78 -13.94 11.11
N LEU A 151 34.47 -12.89 11.91
CA LEU A 151 35.43 -11.81 12.19
C LEU A 151 36.67 -12.34 12.93
N GLY A 152 36.48 -13.17 13.97
CA GLY A 152 37.59 -13.78 14.71
C GLY A 152 38.49 -14.66 13.84
N ASP A 153 37.89 -15.47 12.95
CA ASP A 153 38.62 -16.30 12.00
C ASP A 153 39.44 -15.46 11.01
N ILE A 154 38.85 -14.37 10.50
CA ILE A 154 39.54 -13.48 9.57
C ILE A 154 40.69 -12.73 10.24
N ASP A 155 40.53 -12.29 11.48
CA ASP A 155 41.58 -11.59 12.23
C ASP A 155 42.79 -12.51 12.47
N GLN A 156 42.57 -13.81 12.73
CA GLN A 156 43.65 -14.81 12.80
C GLN A 156 44.35 -15.00 11.43
N ARG A 157 43.58 -15.02 10.34
CA ARG A 157 44.14 -15.12 8.97
C ARG A 157 44.93 -13.88 8.58
N ILE A 158 44.49 -12.68 8.99
CA ILE A 158 45.25 -11.44 8.78
C ILE A 158 46.58 -11.49 9.55
N GLN A 159 46.57 -11.92 10.82
CA GLN A 159 47.78 -12.01 11.63
C GLN A 159 48.84 -12.93 11.00
N SER A 160 48.42 -14.08 10.45
CA SER A 160 49.30 -15.00 9.74
C SER A 160 49.73 -14.49 8.36
N ALA A 161 48.83 -13.84 7.61
CA ALA A 161 49.11 -13.32 6.28
C ALA A 161 50.00 -12.06 6.28
N THR A 162 50.00 -11.28 7.35
CA THR A 162 50.76 -10.01 7.45
C THR A 162 52.26 -10.24 7.27
N ALA A 163 52.81 -11.32 7.83
CA ALA A 163 54.23 -11.66 7.67
C ALA A 163 54.58 -12.12 6.24
N ALA A 164 53.61 -12.70 5.51
CA ALA A 164 53.79 -13.15 4.14
C ALA A 164 53.55 -12.06 3.09
N ALA A 165 52.89 -10.96 3.44
CA ALA A 165 52.48 -9.91 2.50
C ALA A 165 53.65 -9.23 1.78
N THR A 166 54.83 -9.14 2.40
CA THR A 166 56.03 -8.57 1.77
C THR A 166 56.71 -9.50 0.76
N SER A 167 56.23 -10.75 0.62
CA SER A 167 56.89 -11.77 -0.22
C SER A 167 56.48 -11.72 -1.71
N SER A 168 55.29 -11.21 -2.04
CA SER A 168 54.81 -11.12 -3.42
C SER A 168 53.62 -10.16 -3.58
N ILE A 169 53.40 -9.68 -4.81
CA ILE A 169 52.22 -8.86 -5.17
C ILE A 169 50.91 -9.64 -4.91
N LEU A 170 50.91 -10.95 -5.17
CA LEU A 170 49.77 -11.82 -4.86
C LEU A 170 49.49 -11.87 -3.36
N ALA A 171 50.51 -12.05 -2.52
CA ALA A 171 50.34 -12.05 -1.07
C ALA A 171 49.82 -10.70 -0.54
N GLN A 172 50.26 -9.58 -1.13
CA GLN A 172 49.74 -8.26 -0.81
C GLN A 172 48.26 -8.11 -1.21
N ALA A 173 47.88 -8.53 -2.42
CA ALA A 173 46.48 -8.47 -2.87
C ALA A 173 45.56 -9.37 -2.02
N GLN A 174 46.04 -10.55 -1.62
CA GLN A 174 45.32 -11.43 -0.70
C GLN A 174 45.16 -10.81 0.70
N LEU A 175 46.20 -10.15 1.22
CA LEU A 175 46.10 -9.41 2.49
C LEU A 175 45.07 -8.29 2.39
N SER A 176 45.09 -7.51 1.31
CA SER A 176 44.10 -6.46 1.04
C SER A 176 42.66 -7.00 1.03
N ALA A 177 42.44 -8.18 0.42
CA ALA A 177 41.13 -8.83 0.42
C ALA A 177 40.68 -9.25 1.83
N LEU A 178 41.59 -9.83 2.62
CA LEU A 178 41.30 -10.21 4.01
C LEU A 178 41.00 -8.98 4.88
N GLN A 179 41.73 -7.87 4.71
CA GLN A 179 41.48 -6.62 5.43
C GLN A 179 40.14 -6.00 5.06
N ALA A 180 39.77 -6.02 3.77
CA ALA A 180 38.45 -5.58 3.31
C ALA A 180 37.33 -6.47 3.87
N GLU A 181 37.53 -7.79 3.89
CA GLU A 181 36.59 -8.72 4.53
C GLU A 181 36.44 -8.43 6.03
N SER A 182 37.53 -8.22 6.78
CA SER A 182 37.47 -7.83 8.21
C SER A 182 36.65 -6.56 8.41
N ALA A 183 36.86 -5.54 7.59
CA ALA A 183 36.07 -4.31 7.64
C ALA A 183 34.58 -4.56 7.39
N ALA A 184 34.23 -5.43 6.43
CA ALA A 184 32.86 -5.82 6.13
C ALA A 184 32.21 -6.59 7.28
N ARG A 185 32.91 -7.58 7.85
CA ARG A 185 32.44 -8.36 9.00
C ARG A 185 32.21 -7.47 10.22
N LYS A 186 33.14 -6.55 10.51
CA LYS A 186 33.00 -5.58 11.59
C LYS A 186 31.79 -4.67 11.38
N ALA A 187 31.64 -4.09 10.20
CA ALA A 187 30.47 -3.28 9.86
C ALA A 187 29.16 -4.07 9.97
N LYS A 188 29.18 -5.38 9.66
CA LYS A 188 28.02 -6.26 9.80
C LYS A 188 27.66 -6.54 11.26
N VAL A 189 28.66 -6.75 12.13
CA VAL A 189 28.44 -6.87 13.58
C VAL A 189 27.80 -5.59 14.11
N ASP A 190 28.34 -4.41 13.76
CA ASP A 190 27.80 -3.12 14.17
C ASP A 190 26.35 -2.92 13.67
N GLU A 191 26.06 -3.30 12.41
CA GLU A 191 24.70 -3.28 11.84
C GLU A 191 23.73 -4.11 12.69
N LEU A 192 24.10 -5.35 13.02
CA LEU A 192 23.23 -6.28 13.73
C LEU A 192 23.01 -5.89 15.20
N GLU A 193 24.02 -5.32 15.85
CA GLU A 193 23.90 -4.77 17.20
C GLU A 193 22.93 -3.59 17.22
N LEU A 194 23.08 -2.63 16.31
CA LEU A 194 22.16 -1.50 16.21
C LEU A 194 20.77 -1.91 15.70
N ALA A 195 20.65 -2.94 14.86
CA ALA A 195 19.37 -3.51 14.49
C ALA A 195 18.61 -4.03 15.71
N GLN A 196 19.30 -4.71 16.62
CA GLN A 196 18.73 -5.22 17.87
C GLN A 196 18.33 -4.08 18.81
N LEU A 197 19.22 -3.11 19.05
CA LEU A 197 18.96 -1.98 19.94
C LEU A 197 17.81 -1.09 19.45
N SER A 198 17.72 -0.85 18.13
CA SER A 198 16.64 -0.06 17.53
C SER A 198 15.34 -0.82 17.34
N SER A 199 15.31 -2.15 17.56
CA SER A 199 14.16 -3.00 17.20
C SER A 199 12.86 -2.55 17.87
N ASN A 200 12.90 -2.27 19.17
CA ASN A 200 11.73 -1.81 19.92
C ASN A 200 11.24 -0.46 19.40
N ASN A 201 12.15 0.51 19.23
CA ASN A 201 11.81 1.82 18.68
C ASN A 201 11.15 1.71 17.30
N ARG A 202 11.70 0.86 16.42
CA ARG A 202 11.12 0.61 15.08
C ARG A 202 9.73 -0.03 15.17
N GLN A 203 9.52 -1.00 16.07
CA GLN A 203 8.22 -1.63 16.28
C GLN A 203 7.19 -0.64 16.83
N GLU A 204 7.54 0.16 17.83
CA GLU A 204 6.63 1.16 18.40
C GLU A 204 6.24 2.24 17.39
N LEU A 205 7.22 2.75 16.62
CA LEU A 205 6.93 3.71 15.53
C LEU A 205 6.01 3.10 14.49
N SER A 206 6.23 1.85 14.10
CA SER A 206 5.39 1.17 13.12
C SER A 206 3.96 0.96 13.63
N ARG A 207 3.81 0.58 14.90
CA ARG A 207 2.50 0.48 15.57
C ARG A 207 1.77 1.83 15.61
N MET A 208 2.42 2.90 16.07
CA MET A 208 1.80 4.23 16.15
C MET A 208 1.40 4.77 14.77
N ARG A 209 2.22 4.54 13.73
CA ARG A 209 1.88 4.90 12.35
C ARG A 209 0.70 4.09 11.83
N ALA A 210 0.69 2.77 12.07
CA ALA A 210 -0.44 1.93 11.71
C ALA A 210 -1.74 2.40 12.40
N ASP A 211 -1.70 2.74 13.68
CA ASP A 211 -2.86 3.28 14.39
C ASP A 211 -3.35 4.60 13.79
N LEU A 212 -2.42 5.48 13.40
CA LEU A 212 -2.74 6.75 12.76
C LEU A 212 -3.41 6.55 11.39
N TYR A 213 -2.79 5.76 10.52
CA TYR A 213 -3.33 5.46 9.19
C TYR A 213 -4.68 4.75 9.27
N LYS A 214 -4.84 3.84 10.24
CA LYS A 214 -6.13 3.22 10.52
C LYS A 214 -7.18 4.25 10.92
N LYS A 215 -6.87 5.13 11.87
CA LYS A 215 -7.81 6.18 12.33
C LYS A 215 -8.19 7.14 11.20
N ARG A 216 -7.23 7.48 10.31
CA ARG A 216 -7.48 8.29 9.11
C ARG A 216 -8.36 7.56 8.09
N ALA A 217 -8.06 6.30 7.79
CA ALA A 217 -8.87 5.49 6.88
C ALA A 217 -10.31 5.34 7.39
N ASP A 218 -10.50 5.08 8.69
CA ASP A 218 -11.82 4.97 9.33
C ASP A 218 -12.58 6.30 9.28
N TYR A 219 -11.90 7.43 9.48
CA TYR A 219 -12.48 8.77 9.35
C TYR A 219 -12.96 9.04 7.92
N LEU A 220 -12.13 8.75 6.92
CA LEU A 220 -12.46 8.95 5.50
C LEU A 220 -13.60 8.03 5.06
N ASP A 221 -13.67 6.81 5.60
CA ASP A 221 -14.77 5.88 5.38
C ASP A 221 -16.12 6.46 5.83
N GLN A 222 -16.17 7.01 7.05
CA GLN A 222 -17.37 7.65 7.57
C GLN A 222 -17.76 8.87 6.74
N GLN A 223 -16.78 9.65 6.29
CA GLN A 223 -17.02 10.82 5.46
C GLN A 223 -17.60 10.44 4.09
N LEU A 224 -17.07 9.38 3.47
CA LEU A 224 -17.60 8.82 2.23
C LEU A 224 -19.03 8.32 2.38
N GLN A 225 -19.33 7.63 3.48
CA GLN A 225 -20.68 7.16 3.75
C GLN A 225 -21.65 8.34 3.86
N ALA A 226 -21.26 9.39 4.59
CA ALA A 226 -22.09 10.58 4.72
C ALA A 226 -22.29 11.33 3.39
N LEU A 227 -21.25 11.41 2.53
CA LEU A 227 -21.35 12.05 1.20
C LEU A 227 -22.31 11.29 0.29
N ARG A 228 -22.17 9.96 0.24
CA ARG A 228 -23.05 9.08 -0.53
C ARG A 228 -24.50 9.21 -0.10
N ASN A 229 -24.74 9.23 1.21
CA ASN A 229 -26.09 9.41 1.75
C ASN A 229 -26.68 10.78 1.36
N THR A 230 -25.87 11.83 1.43
CA THR A 230 -26.31 13.19 1.05
C THR A 230 -26.66 13.26 -0.44
N LEU A 231 -25.79 12.73 -1.30
CA LEU A 231 -26.02 12.67 -2.74
C LEU A 231 -27.26 11.85 -3.09
N ASN A 232 -27.44 10.69 -2.46
CA ASN A 232 -28.61 9.84 -2.68
C ASN A 232 -29.90 10.55 -2.27
N ASN A 233 -29.92 11.19 -1.10
CA ASN A 233 -31.08 11.96 -0.62
C ASN A 233 -31.41 13.14 -1.56
N GLN A 234 -30.39 13.81 -2.11
CA GLN A 234 -30.58 14.89 -3.06
C GLN A 234 -31.20 14.40 -4.37
N ARG A 235 -30.62 13.34 -4.97
CA ARG A 235 -31.16 12.74 -6.20
C ARG A 235 -32.59 12.21 -6.02
N GLN A 236 -32.89 11.64 -4.86
CA GLN A 236 -34.24 11.18 -4.54
C GLN A 236 -35.24 12.35 -4.47
N ARG A 237 -34.91 13.43 -3.76
CA ARG A 237 -35.78 14.62 -3.68
C ARG A 237 -35.98 15.28 -5.03
N GLU A 238 -34.93 15.37 -5.83
CA GLU A 238 -34.99 15.92 -7.20
C GLU A 238 -35.93 15.09 -8.07
N ALA A 239 -35.83 13.75 -8.00
CA ALA A 239 -36.72 12.83 -8.71
C ALA A 239 -38.18 12.96 -8.26
N GLU A 240 -38.43 12.98 -6.95
CA GLU A 240 -39.78 13.10 -6.37
C GLU A 240 -40.44 14.43 -6.77
N GLN A 241 -39.72 15.55 -6.66
CA GLN A 241 -40.23 16.86 -7.07
C GLN A 241 -40.50 16.94 -8.58
N ALA A 242 -39.67 16.30 -9.40
CA ALA A 242 -39.86 16.27 -10.84
C ALA A 242 -41.11 15.45 -11.20
N LEU A 243 -41.31 14.30 -10.54
CA LEU A 243 -42.50 13.47 -10.69
C LEU A 243 -43.77 14.21 -10.24
N GLU A 244 -43.78 14.79 -9.04
CA GLU A 244 -44.93 15.53 -8.51
C GLU A 244 -45.35 16.68 -9.45
N LYS A 245 -44.40 17.44 -9.98
CA LYS A 245 -44.69 18.50 -10.96
C LYS A 245 -45.33 17.94 -12.23
N THR A 246 -44.87 16.79 -12.72
CA THR A 246 -45.46 16.17 -13.91
C THR A 246 -46.84 15.59 -13.64
N GLU A 247 -47.11 15.08 -12.43
CA GLU A 247 -48.41 14.58 -12.00
C GLU A 247 -49.44 15.70 -11.86
N LEU A 248 -49.08 16.83 -11.25
CA LEU A 248 -49.96 18.01 -11.16
C LEU A 248 -50.33 18.56 -12.54
N LEU A 249 -49.37 18.60 -13.47
CA LEU A 249 -49.65 19.01 -14.86
C LEU A 249 -50.58 18.02 -15.55
N ALA A 250 -50.39 16.72 -15.30
CA ALA A 250 -51.23 15.65 -15.81
C ALA A 250 -52.69 15.78 -15.31
N GLU A 251 -52.90 16.01 -14.02
CA GLU A 251 -54.22 16.21 -13.42
C GLU A 251 -54.97 17.41 -14.03
N GLN A 252 -54.26 18.49 -14.35
CA GLN A 252 -54.83 19.68 -14.98
C GLN A 252 -55.23 19.47 -16.46
N SER A 253 -54.79 18.37 -17.08
CA SER A 253 -54.87 18.16 -18.53
C SER A 253 -55.96 17.18 -18.99
N GLY A 254 -56.76 16.65 -18.07
CA GLY A 254 -57.81 15.68 -18.38
C GLY A 254 -57.25 14.29 -18.72
N GLU A 255 -57.91 13.54 -19.61
CA GLU A 255 -57.45 12.20 -20.02
C GLU A 255 -56.12 12.28 -20.81
N LEU A 256 -55.11 11.54 -20.31
CA LEU A 256 -53.79 11.46 -20.92
C LEU A 256 -53.74 10.31 -21.93
N PRO A 257 -53.23 10.54 -23.16
CA PRO A 257 -52.96 9.48 -24.11
C PRO A 257 -52.01 8.42 -23.56
N HIS A 258 -52.08 7.21 -24.12
CA HIS A 258 -51.26 6.08 -23.70
C HIS A 258 -49.75 6.38 -23.81
N SER A 259 -49.36 7.14 -24.83
CA SER A 259 -47.97 7.56 -25.05
C SER A 259 -47.38 8.40 -23.91
N ILE A 260 -48.20 9.13 -23.15
CA ILE A 260 -47.78 9.96 -22.01
C ILE A 260 -47.88 9.17 -20.71
N SER A 261 -48.96 8.41 -20.52
CA SER A 261 -49.12 7.60 -19.30
C SER A 261 -48.03 6.53 -19.17
N GLN A 262 -47.57 5.94 -20.27
CA GLN A 262 -46.40 5.05 -20.27
C GLN A 262 -45.11 5.73 -19.79
N GLN A 263 -44.89 7.01 -20.13
CA GLN A 263 -43.68 7.73 -19.69
C GLN A 263 -43.74 8.10 -18.20
N LEU A 264 -44.93 8.43 -17.67
CA LEU A 264 -45.12 8.58 -16.22
C LEU A 264 -44.78 7.29 -15.48
N GLN A 265 -45.31 6.17 -15.96
CA GLN A 265 -45.02 4.87 -15.37
C GLN A 265 -43.52 4.54 -15.43
N SER A 266 -42.89 4.76 -16.58
CA SER A 266 -41.45 4.59 -16.74
C SER A 266 -40.64 5.45 -15.75
N ASN A 267 -41.00 6.72 -15.57
CA ASN A 267 -40.31 7.59 -14.61
C ASN A 267 -40.47 7.12 -13.16
N ARG A 268 -41.65 6.61 -12.78
CA ARG A 268 -41.87 6.01 -11.45
C ARG A 268 -41.00 4.75 -11.27
N GLU A 269 -40.94 3.88 -12.27
CA GLU A 269 -40.09 2.68 -12.26
C GLU A 269 -38.60 3.03 -12.17
N LEU A 270 -38.14 4.05 -12.90
CA LEU A 270 -36.75 4.53 -12.82
C LEU A 270 -36.42 5.16 -11.46
N SER A 271 -37.36 5.91 -10.86
CA SER A 271 -37.19 6.43 -9.50
C SER A 271 -37.11 5.31 -8.46
N LEU A 272 -37.90 4.25 -8.60
CA LEU A 272 -37.80 3.06 -7.74
C LEU A 272 -36.47 2.35 -7.94
N ALA A 273 -35.99 2.22 -9.18
CA ALA A 273 -34.69 1.63 -9.48
C ALA A 273 -33.55 2.44 -8.85
N LEU A 274 -33.64 3.78 -8.84
CA LEU A 274 -32.64 4.65 -8.23
C LEU A 274 -32.55 4.41 -6.71
N ASN A 275 -33.70 4.26 -6.05
CA ASN A 275 -33.77 3.92 -4.62
C ASN A 275 -33.18 2.54 -4.32
N GLN A 276 -33.49 1.54 -5.15
CA GLN A 276 -32.90 0.19 -5.01
C GLN A 276 -31.38 0.21 -5.21
N GLN A 277 -30.89 1.04 -6.14
CA GLN A 277 -29.47 1.20 -6.39
C GLN A 277 -28.76 1.78 -5.16
N ALA A 278 -29.34 2.79 -4.50
CA ALA A 278 -28.79 3.33 -3.26
C ALA A 278 -28.68 2.26 -2.16
N GLN A 279 -29.75 1.47 -1.93
CA GLN A 279 -29.74 0.37 -0.96
C GLN A 279 -28.67 -0.69 -1.26
N ARG A 280 -28.48 -1.03 -2.55
CA ARG A 280 -27.43 -1.96 -2.96
C ARG A 280 -26.04 -1.40 -2.72
N MET A 281 -25.83 -0.10 -2.91
CA MET A 281 -24.56 0.57 -2.63
C MET A 281 -24.19 0.51 -1.14
N ASP A 282 -25.18 0.67 -0.25
CA ASP A 282 -24.98 0.50 1.20
C ASP A 282 -24.60 -0.93 1.57
N LEU A 283 -25.23 -1.92 0.92
CA LEU A 283 -24.87 -3.33 1.10
C LEU A 283 -23.44 -3.61 0.65
N ILE A 284 -23.02 -3.14 -0.53
CA ILE A 284 -21.64 -3.30 -1.03
C ILE A 284 -20.65 -2.68 -0.06
N SER A 285 -20.94 -1.45 0.42
CA SER A 285 -20.10 -0.76 1.39
C SER A 285 -20.00 -1.53 2.72
N SER A 286 -21.11 -2.11 3.19
CA SER A 286 -21.12 -2.97 4.38
C SER A 286 -20.30 -4.25 4.18
N GLN A 287 -20.39 -4.89 3.02
CA GLN A 287 -19.61 -6.08 2.69
C GLN A 287 -18.11 -5.78 2.64
N GLN A 288 -17.71 -4.63 2.08
CA GLN A 288 -16.31 -4.18 2.08
C GLN A 288 -15.78 -4.01 3.50
N ARG A 289 -16.53 -3.37 4.40
CA ARG A 289 -16.14 -3.22 5.80
C ARG A 289 -16.00 -4.56 6.50
N GLN A 290 -16.93 -5.47 6.28
CA GLN A 290 -16.87 -6.82 6.84
C GLN A 290 -15.65 -7.59 6.31
N ALA A 291 -15.37 -7.52 5.01
CA ALA A 291 -14.21 -8.15 4.39
C ALA A 291 -12.90 -7.58 4.97
N ALA A 292 -12.79 -6.24 5.08
CA ALA A 292 -11.63 -5.57 5.66
C ALA A 292 -11.41 -5.98 7.13
N ALA A 293 -12.47 -6.02 7.94
CA ALA A 293 -12.42 -6.46 9.33
C ALA A 293 -11.98 -7.94 9.44
N GLN A 294 -12.53 -8.82 8.60
CA GLN A 294 -12.13 -10.23 8.55
C GLN A 294 -10.66 -10.39 8.11
N THR A 295 -10.19 -9.63 7.12
CA THR A 295 -8.79 -9.63 6.73
C THR A 295 -7.89 -9.21 7.89
N GLN A 296 -8.27 -8.16 8.62
CA GLN A 296 -7.52 -7.73 9.80
C GLN A 296 -7.50 -8.82 10.88
N GLN A 297 -8.64 -9.45 11.16
CA GLN A 297 -8.75 -10.54 12.13
C GLN A 297 -7.88 -11.74 11.73
N LYS A 298 -7.91 -12.15 10.45
CA LYS A 298 -7.05 -13.23 9.93
C LYS A 298 -5.57 -12.88 10.07
N ARG A 299 -5.18 -11.64 9.77
CA ARG A 299 -3.81 -11.16 9.94
C ARG A 299 -3.37 -11.22 11.41
N GLN A 300 -4.23 -10.78 12.33
CA GLN A 300 -3.96 -10.87 13.76
C GLN A 300 -3.79 -12.33 14.21
N ALA A 301 -4.70 -13.23 13.79
CA ALA A 301 -4.60 -14.64 14.10
C ALA A 301 -3.30 -15.27 13.56
N ILE A 302 -2.91 -14.97 12.32
CA ILE A 302 -1.64 -15.43 11.73
C ILE A 302 -0.44 -14.92 12.52
N ASN A 303 -0.45 -13.65 12.93
CA ASN A 303 0.63 -13.08 13.75
C ASN A 303 0.74 -13.84 15.09
N THR A 304 -0.38 -14.07 15.78
CA THR A 304 -0.40 -14.84 17.03
C THR A 304 0.05 -16.30 16.85
N ILE A 305 -0.36 -16.95 15.75
CA ILE A 305 0.09 -18.30 15.40
C ILE A 305 1.61 -18.31 15.19
N ARG A 306 2.19 -17.31 14.51
CA ARG A 306 3.65 -17.20 14.33
C ARG A 306 4.38 -17.00 15.65
N GLU A 307 3.91 -16.09 16.49
CA GLU A 307 4.48 -15.85 17.82
C GLU A 307 4.47 -17.13 18.67
N GLN A 308 3.36 -17.89 18.63
CA GLN A 308 3.26 -19.18 19.31
C GLN A 308 4.13 -20.26 18.65
N ALA A 309 4.28 -20.23 17.32
CA ALA A 309 5.11 -21.16 16.58
C ALA A 309 6.60 -21.03 16.92
N GLN A 310 7.07 -19.85 17.32
CA GLN A 310 8.46 -19.66 17.80
C GLN A 310 8.77 -20.49 19.06
N TRP A 311 7.75 -20.92 19.82
CA TRP A 311 7.90 -21.77 21.01
C TRP A 311 7.70 -23.27 20.73
N LEU A 312 7.49 -23.66 19.48
CA LEU A 312 7.25 -25.07 19.11
C LEU A 312 8.38 -26.02 19.49
N GLY A 313 9.60 -25.51 19.64
CA GLY A 313 10.73 -26.28 20.17
C GLY A 313 10.52 -26.81 21.60
N ALA A 314 9.51 -26.31 22.34
CA ALA A 314 9.26 -26.66 23.73
C ALA A 314 8.17 -27.73 23.95
N SER A 315 7.27 -28.02 22.98
CA SER A 315 6.19 -29.01 23.18
C SER A 315 5.45 -29.44 21.90
N ASN A 316 5.28 -30.75 21.70
CA ASN A 316 4.43 -31.32 20.64
C ASN A 316 2.94 -30.92 20.75
N LEU A 317 2.45 -30.61 21.96
CA LEU A 317 1.05 -30.20 22.19
C LEU A 317 0.76 -28.79 21.61
N LEU A 318 1.79 -27.93 21.53
CA LEU A 318 1.70 -26.64 20.85
C LEU A 318 1.56 -26.82 19.32
N GLY A 319 2.14 -27.89 18.76
CA GLY A 319 1.99 -28.24 17.34
C GLY A 319 0.56 -28.60 16.95
N GLU A 320 -0.15 -29.36 17.77
CA GLU A 320 -1.54 -29.75 17.52
C GLU A 320 -2.52 -28.58 17.72
N THR A 321 -2.29 -27.74 18.73
CA THR A 321 -3.10 -26.54 18.97
C THR A 321 -2.94 -25.51 17.85
N LEU A 322 -1.73 -25.33 17.30
CA LEU A 322 -1.52 -24.46 16.14
C LEU A 322 -2.19 -25.01 14.87
N ARG A 323 -2.13 -26.32 14.59
CA ARG A 323 -2.89 -26.91 13.48
C ARG A 323 -4.40 -26.71 13.65
N ALA A 324 -4.92 -26.86 14.86
CA ALA A 324 -6.33 -26.62 15.17
C ALA A 324 -6.73 -25.14 15.08
N GLN A 325 -5.81 -24.20 15.33
CA GLN A 325 -6.06 -22.77 15.10
C GLN A 325 -6.01 -22.41 13.60
N VAL A 326 -5.07 -22.98 12.85
CA VAL A 326 -4.99 -22.79 11.39
C VAL A 326 -6.24 -23.32 10.68
N SER A 327 -6.77 -24.47 11.09
CA SER A 327 -8.00 -25.04 10.52
C SER A 327 -9.28 -24.27 10.88
N ARG A 328 -9.21 -23.36 11.86
CA ARG A 328 -10.31 -22.46 12.26
C ARG A 328 -10.26 -21.11 11.56
N LEU A 329 -9.24 -20.84 10.73
CA LEU A 329 -9.21 -19.63 9.92
C LEU A 329 -10.41 -19.65 8.97
N PRO A 330 -11.21 -18.57 8.90
CA PRO A 330 -12.37 -18.53 8.01
C PRO A 330 -11.93 -18.74 6.55
N ASP A 331 -12.74 -19.45 5.76
CA ASP A 331 -12.50 -19.61 4.32
C ASP A 331 -12.51 -18.24 3.60
N MET A 332 -11.85 -18.15 2.44
CA MET A 332 -12.00 -16.97 1.57
C MET A 332 -13.44 -16.91 1.04
N PRO A 333 -14.09 -15.73 1.02
CA PRO A 333 -15.35 -15.57 0.31
C PRO A 333 -15.15 -15.90 -1.19
N LYS A 334 -16.14 -16.56 -1.79
CA LYS A 334 -16.02 -17.09 -3.16
C LYS A 334 -16.18 -15.95 -4.20
N PRO A 335 -15.19 -15.69 -5.08
CA PRO A 335 -15.22 -14.60 -6.05
C PRO A 335 -16.33 -14.72 -7.11
N GLN A 336 -16.95 -15.89 -7.26
CA GLN A 336 -17.99 -16.17 -8.24
C GLN A 336 -19.28 -15.35 -8.06
N GLN A 337 -19.60 -14.93 -6.83
CA GLN A 337 -20.76 -14.07 -6.57
C GLN A 337 -20.52 -12.64 -7.07
N LEU A 338 -19.31 -12.11 -6.87
CA LEU A 338 -18.93 -10.77 -7.34
C LEU A 338 -18.94 -10.69 -8.87
N ASP A 339 -18.47 -11.73 -9.55
CA ASP A 339 -18.51 -11.81 -11.02
C ASP A 339 -19.94 -11.77 -11.57
N ARG A 340 -20.86 -12.48 -10.91
CA ARG A 340 -22.28 -12.47 -11.28
C ARG A 340 -22.91 -11.09 -11.06
N ASP A 341 -22.60 -10.44 -9.94
CA ASP A 341 -23.12 -9.12 -9.59
C ASP A 341 -22.63 -8.04 -10.57
N MET A 342 -21.35 -8.07 -10.95
CA MET A 342 -20.81 -7.20 -11.99
C MET A 342 -21.46 -7.44 -13.35
N GLY A 343 -21.70 -8.71 -13.71
CA GLY A 343 -22.41 -9.06 -14.95
C GLY A 343 -23.82 -8.47 -14.98
N GLN A 344 -24.57 -8.55 -13.88
CA GLN A 344 -25.89 -7.95 -13.75
C GLN A 344 -25.86 -6.42 -13.88
N LEU A 345 -24.89 -5.74 -13.25
CA LEU A 345 -24.75 -4.28 -13.36
C LEU A 345 -24.44 -3.83 -14.78
N ARG A 346 -23.61 -4.58 -15.52
CA ARG A 346 -23.34 -4.29 -16.94
C ARG A 346 -24.59 -4.43 -17.80
N VAL A 347 -25.43 -5.44 -17.55
CA VAL A 347 -26.71 -5.61 -18.25
C VAL A 347 -27.67 -4.46 -17.92
N GLN A 348 -27.76 -4.06 -16.65
CA GLN A 348 -28.59 -2.92 -16.23
C GLN A 348 -28.12 -1.61 -16.89
N ARG A 349 -26.81 -1.38 -16.91
CA ARG A 349 -26.20 -0.23 -17.59
C ARG A 349 -26.58 -0.17 -19.07
N LEU A 350 -26.43 -1.29 -19.80
CA LEU A 350 -26.84 -1.39 -21.21
C LEU A 350 -28.35 -1.14 -21.40
N HIS A 351 -29.18 -1.62 -20.48
CA HIS A 351 -30.62 -1.35 -20.51
C HIS A 351 -30.94 0.14 -20.37
N TYR A 352 -30.27 0.84 -19.45
CA TYR A 352 -30.44 2.28 -19.28
C TYR A 352 -29.91 3.09 -20.49
N GLU A 353 -28.82 2.65 -21.12
CA GLU A 353 -28.32 3.24 -22.37
C GLU A 353 -29.37 3.09 -23.50
N ASP A 354 -29.95 1.90 -23.66
CA ASP A 354 -31.02 1.66 -24.65
C ASP A 354 -32.28 2.53 -24.40
N LEU A 355 -32.68 2.72 -23.14
CA LEU A 355 -33.78 3.64 -22.79
C LEU A 355 -33.44 5.09 -23.12
N LEU A 356 -32.18 5.50 -22.93
CA LEU A 356 -31.72 6.85 -23.25
C LEU A 356 -31.76 7.11 -24.76
N ASP A 357 -31.37 6.13 -25.57
CA ASP A 357 -31.40 6.21 -27.04
C ASP A 357 -32.83 6.29 -27.58
N LYS A 358 -33.79 5.60 -26.92
CA LYS A 358 -35.21 5.63 -27.29
C LYS A 358 -35.91 6.96 -27.01
N GLN A 359 -35.30 7.89 -26.28
CA GLN A 359 -35.92 9.20 -25.99
C GLN A 359 -36.34 9.98 -27.24
N ALA A 360 -35.56 9.90 -28.32
CA ALA A 360 -35.89 10.58 -29.58
C ALA A 360 -37.17 10.04 -30.21
N VAL A 361 -37.43 8.74 -30.04
CA VAL A 361 -38.64 8.06 -30.52
C VAL A 361 -39.83 8.42 -29.63
N TYR A 362 -39.65 8.41 -28.31
CA TYR A 362 -40.72 8.77 -27.36
C TYR A 362 -41.21 10.21 -27.53
N ARG A 363 -40.33 11.13 -27.94
CA ARG A 363 -40.70 12.52 -28.25
C ARG A 363 -41.69 12.64 -29.41
N GLN A 364 -41.75 11.67 -30.31
CA GLN A 364 -42.70 11.62 -31.43
C GLN A 364 -44.04 10.97 -31.07
N GLY A 365 -44.31 10.79 -29.77
CA GLY A 365 -45.56 10.25 -29.26
C GLY A 365 -46.78 10.98 -29.82
N ARG A 366 -47.83 10.22 -30.09
CA ARG A 366 -49.12 10.72 -30.62
C ARG A 366 -50.25 10.38 -29.65
N GLN A 367 -51.41 10.98 -29.90
CA GLN A 367 -52.65 10.58 -29.26
C GLN A 367 -53.05 9.17 -29.68
N ASP A 368 -53.95 8.54 -28.92
CA ASP A 368 -54.41 7.17 -29.17
C ASP A 368 -55.13 7.05 -30.53
N ASP A 369 -55.79 8.14 -30.97
CA ASP A 369 -56.41 8.25 -32.29
C ASP A 369 -55.41 8.58 -33.43
N GLY A 370 -54.10 8.60 -33.17
CA GLY A 370 -53.04 8.91 -34.14
C GLY A 370 -52.85 10.39 -34.49
N LYS A 371 -53.62 11.29 -33.86
CA LYS A 371 -53.49 12.76 -33.97
C LYS A 371 -52.27 13.28 -33.20
N PRO A 372 -51.73 14.46 -33.56
CA PRO A 372 -50.66 15.09 -32.78
C PRO A 372 -51.15 15.44 -31.36
N LEU A 373 -50.23 15.40 -30.39
CA LEU A 373 -50.51 15.80 -29.00
C LEU A 373 -50.91 17.29 -28.93
N THR A 374 -51.78 17.63 -27.98
CA THR A 374 -52.11 19.04 -27.71
C THR A 374 -50.88 19.77 -27.13
N ALA A 375 -50.85 21.10 -27.20
CA ALA A 375 -49.74 21.87 -26.63
C ALA A 375 -49.52 21.62 -25.13
N ALA A 376 -50.58 21.34 -24.36
CA ALA A 376 -50.48 20.97 -22.95
C ALA A 376 -49.89 19.56 -22.78
N GLN A 377 -50.39 18.58 -23.55
CA GLN A 377 -49.87 17.21 -23.56
C GLN A 377 -48.41 17.14 -24.00
N GLN A 378 -48.00 17.93 -25.00
CA GLN A 378 -46.61 18.00 -25.45
C GLN A 378 -45.68 18.55 -24.35
N LYS A 379 -46.11 19.58 -23.62
CA LYS A 379 -45.34 20.12 -22.48
C LYS A 379 -45.14 19.08 -21.38
N ILE A 380 -46.17 18.27 -21.11
CA ILE A 380 -46.10 17.19 -20.13
C ILE A 380 -45.12 16.11 -20.58
N LEU A 381 -45.21 15.67 -21.84
CA LEU A 381 -44.30 14.70 -22.42
C LEU A 381 -42.85 15.19 -22.39
N ASP A 382 -42.60 16.45 -22.77
CA ASP A 382 -41.26 17.03 -22.75
C ASP A 382 -40.69 17.12 -21.32
N ALA A 383 -41.51 17.46 -20.33
CA ALA A 383 -41.11 17.47 -18.92
C ALA A 383 -40.80 16.05 -18.39
N GLN A 384 -41.60 15.06 -18.79
CA GLN A 384 -41.37 13.66 -18.43
C GLN A 384 -40.08 13.12 -19.04
N LEU A 385 -39.82 13.39 -20.32
CA LEU A 385 -38.60 12.93 -20.98
C LEU A 385 -37.33 13.60 -20.42
N ARG A 386 -37.42 14.85 -19.96
CA ARG A 386 -36.33 15.50 -19.22
C ARG A 386 -36.05 14.79 -17.90
N THR A 387 -37.10 14.56 -17.11
CA THR A 387 -37.01 13.81 -15.84
C THR A 387 -36.44 12.41 -16.06
N GLN A 388 -36.90 11.71 -17.11
CA GLN A 388 -36.39 10.39 -17.50
C GLN A 388 -34.89 10.45 -17.80
N ARG A 389 -34.43 11.48 -18.51
CA ARG A 389 -33.01 11.65 -18.86
C ARG A 389 -32.15 11.82 -17.61
N ASP A 390 -32.60 12.63 -16.67
CA ASP A 390 -31.87 12.91 -15.43
C ASP A 390 -31.80 11.66 -14.53
N LEU A 391 -32.90 10.90 -14.44
CA LEU A 391 -32.96 9.61 -13.76
C LEU A 391 -32.04 8.57 -14.42
N LEU A 392 -32.08 8.44 -15.74
CA LEU A 392 -31.23 7.51 -16.48
C LEU A 392 -29.74 7.84 -16.33
N ASN A 393 -29.37 9.13 -16.43
CA ASN A 393 -27.98 9.56 -16.19
C ASN A 393 -27.52 9.24 -14.78
N SER A 394 -28.38 9.45 -13.78
CA SER A 394 -28.09 9.12 -12.37
C SER A 394 -27.90 7.61 -12.17
N LEU A 395 -28.76 6.79 -12.77
CA LEU A 395 -28.69 5.33 -12.73
C LEU A 395 -27.43 4.79 -13.42
N LEU A 396 -27.05 5.35 -14.57
CA LEU A 396 -25.82 5.00 -15.29
C LEU A 396 -24.58 5.29 -14.45
N SER A 397 -24.48 6.51 -13.89
CA SER A 397 -23.40 6.90 -12.98
C SER A 397 -23.33 5.99 -11.74
N GLY A 398 -24.49 5.63 -11.19
CA GLY A 398 -24.58 4.69 -10.08
C GLY A 398 -24.10 3.28 -10.43
N CYS A 399 -24.39 2.78 -11.65
CA CYS A 399 -23.88 1.49 -12.12
C CYS A 399 -22.36 1.50 -12.23
N ASP A 400 -21.77 2.55 -12.79
CA ASP A 400 -20.32 2.68 -12.91
C ASP A 400 -19.65 2.72 -11.53
N THR A 401 -20.24 3.46 -10.58
CA THR A 401 -19.78 3.54 -9.20
C THR A 401 -19.85 2.18 -8.49
N GLN A 402 -20.97 1.45 -8.62
CA GLN A 402 -21.13 0.13 -8.03
C GLN A 402 -20.17 -0.91 -8.61
N ILE A 403 -19.88 -0.85 -9.91
CA ILE A 403 -18.87 -1.69 -10.55
C ILE A 403 -17.49 -1.43 -9.94
N LEU A 404 -17.11 -0.15 -9.80
CA LEU A 404 -15.84 0.22 -9.17
C LEU A 404 -15.75 -0.30 -7.72
N GLU A 405 -16.81 -0.14 -6.92
CA GLU A 405 -16.81 -0.64 -5.55
C GLU A 405 -16.75 -2.19 -5.47
N LEU A 406 -17.48 -2.90 -6.32
CA LEU A 406 -17.39 -4.36 -6.37
C LEU A 406 -15.99 -4.85 -6.76
N THR A 407 -15.28 -4.12 -7.63
CA THR A 407 -13.89 -4.50 -7.95
C THR A 407 -12.94 -4.40 -6.76
N LYS A 408 -13.23 -3.58 -5.76
CA LYS A 408 -12.43 -3.51 -4.52
C LYS A 408 -12.60 -4.73 -3.61
N LEU A 409 -13.67 -5.52 -3.79
CA LEU A 409 -13.97 -6.74 -3.02
C LEU A 409 -13.31 -8.00 -3.59
N LYS A 410 -12.83 -7.94 -4.82
CA LYS A 410 -12.02 -9.01 -5.41
C LYS A 410 -10.61 -8.98 -4.85
#